data_AF-A0A2K9J0S9-F1
#
_entry.id   AF-A0A2K9J0S9-F1
#
_cell.length_a   1.000
_cell.length_b   1.000
_cell.length_c   1.000
_cell.angle_alpha   90.00
_cell.angle_beta   90.00
_cell.angle_gamma   90.00
#
_symmetry.space_group_name_H-M   'P 1'
#
loop_
_entity.id
_entity.type
_entity.pdbx_description
1 polymer ?
#
loop_
_entity_poly.entity_id
_entity_poly.type
_entity_poly.pdbx_seq_one_letter_code
_entity_poly.pdbx_strand_id
1 'polypeptide(L)'
;MKDKDITDWWQNYLETNRQEEELKKQIRNDLESNVEFFKQYLIHCYAVQPLSEKHRGLINKLEHNFDGKANKALLQRFEKNQHNLIEINLMYRDIYENIKLRSWIW
;
A
#
# COMPACT_ATOMS: atom_id res chain seq x y z
N MET A 1 -35.97 -43.45 1.24
CA MET A 1 -34.63 -43.15 0.66
C MET A 1 -34.58 -41.78 -0.03
N LYS A 2 -35.63 -41.30 -0.70
CA LYS A 2 -35.63 -39.99 -1.39
C LYS A 2 -35.62 -38.75 -0.47
N ASP A 3 -36.27 -38.79 0.68
CA ASP A 3 -36.37 -37.60 1.56
C ASP A 3 -35.07 -37.23 2.26
N LYS A 4 -34.21 -38.25 2.53
CA LYS A 4 -32.93 -38.04 3.19
C LYS A 4 -31.94 -37.34 2.26
N ASP A 5 -31.96 -37.70 0.98
CA ASP A 5 -31.11 -37.16 -0.08
C ASP A 5 -31.42 -35.68 -0.38
N ILE A 6 -32.71 -35.33 -0.37
CA ILE A 6 -33.16 -33.94 -0.55
C ILE A 6 -32.79 -33.07 0.65
N THR A 7 -32.90 -33.62 1.86
CA THR A 7 -32.54 -32.90 3.10
C THR A 7 -31.03 -32.66 3.18
N ASP A 8 -30.22 -33.67 2.85
CA ASP A 8 -28.75 -33.56 2.81
C ASP A 8 -28.29 -32.55 1.74
N TRP A 9 -28.98 -32.49 0.59
CA TRP A 9 -28.71 -31.48 -0.44
C TRP A 9 -28.99 -30.06 0.05
N TRP A 10 -30.14 -29.82 0.70
CA TRP A 10 -30.47 -28.50 1.24
C TRP A 10 -29.51 -28.07 2.35
N GLN A 11 -29.07 -28.99 3.21
CA GLN A 11 -28.08 -28.68 4.24
C GLN A 11 -26.73 -28.30 3.64
N ASN A 12 -26.25 -29.04 2.64
CA ASN A 12 -25.01 -28.70 1.95
C ASN A 12 -25.11 -27.36 1.20
N TYR A 13 -26.25 -27.07 0.57
CA TYR A 13 -26.48 -25.80 -0.10
C TYR A 13 -26.43 -24.61 0.88
N LEU A 14 -27.11 -24.73 2.02
CA LEU A 14 -27.11 -23.69 3.06
C LEU A 14 -25.73 -23.49 3.67
N GLU A 15 -24.99 -24.57 3.94
CA GLU A 15 -23.64 -24.49 4.51
C GLU A 15 -22.65 -23.88 3.50
N THR A 16 -22.77 -24.23 2.21
CA THR A 16 -21.94 -23.64 1.15
C THR A 16 -22.18 -22.13 1.05
N ASN A 17 -23.44 -21.70 1.05
CA ASN A 17 -23.77 -20.26 1.03
C ASN A 17 -23.24 -19.53 2.27
N ARG A 18 -23.35 -20.15 3.45
CA ARG A 18 -22.82 -19.59 4.70
C ARG A 18 -21.31 -19.39 4.62
N GLN A 19 -20.58 -20.40 4.14
CA GLN A 19 -19.14 -20.33 3.95
C GLN A 19 -18.74 -19.27 2.92
N GLU A 20 -19.51 -19.13 1.83
CA GLU A 20 -19.27 -18.12 0.81
C GLU A 20 -19.46 -16.70 1.38
N GLU A 21 -20.51 -16.46 2.16
CA GLU A 21 -20.73 -15.18 2.83
C GLU A 21 -19.63 -14.85 3.84
N GLU A 22 -19.18 -15.85 4.60
CA GLU A 22 -18.12 -15.69 5.58
C GLU A 22 -16.78 -15.37 4.92
N LEU A 23 -16.46 -16.02 3.79
CA LEU A 23 -15.29 -15.73 2.98
C LEU A 23 -15.36 -14.32 2.37
N LYS A 24 -16.51 -13.92 1.82
CA LYS A 24 -16.73 -12.56 1.29
C LYS A 24 -16.51 -11.51 2.37
N LYS A 25 -16.98 -11.76 3.59
CA LYS A 25 -16.79 -10.87 4.74
C LYS A 25 -15.32 -10.79 5.15
N GLN A 26 -14.60 -11.91 5.20
CA GLN A 26 -13.17 -11.93 5.49
C GLN A 26 -12.36 -11.13 4.46
N ILE A 27 -12.59 -11.38 3.16
CA ILE A 27 -11.92 -10.64 2.08
C ILE A 27 -12.18 -9.13 2.20
N ARG A 28 -13.42 -8.74 2.52
CA ARG A 28 -13.77 -7.34 2.72
C ARG A 28 -13.00 -6.71 3.88
N ASN A 29 -12.98 -7.38 5.02
CA ASN A 29 -12.27 -6.90 6.21
C ASN A 29 -10.76 -6.76 5.95
N ASP A 30 -10.15 -7.72 5.24
CA ASP A 30 -8.74 -7.67 4.89
C ASP A 30 -8.44 -6.50 3.93
N LEU A 31 -9.31 -6.26 2.95
CA LEU A 31 -9.19 -5.12 2.06
C LEU A 31 -9.33 -3.79 2.81
N GLU A 32 -10.30 -3.67 3.71
CA GLU A 32 -10.50 -2.47 4.53
C GLU A 32 -9.29 -2.22 5.46
N SER A 33 -8.75 -3.26 6.08
CA SER A 33 -7.54 -3.18 6.91
C SER A 33 -6.31 -2.75 6.09
N ASN A 34 -6.15 -3.29 4.88
CA ASN A 34 -5.06 -2.90 3.98
C ASN A 34 -5.19 -1.45 3.54
N VAL A 35 -6.41 -0.99 3.22
CA VAL A 35 -6.66 0.42 2.88
C VAL A 35 -6.28 1.34 4.03
N GLU A 36 -6.64 0.99 5.27
CA GLU A 36 -6.31 1.81 6.43
C GLU A 36 -4.79 1.84 6.69
N PHE A 37 -4.13 0.68 6.58
CA PHE A 37 -2.67 0.61 6.65
C PHE A 37 -2.00 1.52 5.62
N PHE A 38 -2.40 1.46 4.35
CA PHE A 38 -1.83 2.28 3.29
C PHE A 38 -2.14 3.77 3.46
N LYS A 39 -3.32 4.14 3.98
CA LYS A 39 -3.63 5.53 4.33
C LYS A 39 -2.67 6.07 5.39
N GLN A 40 -2.46 5.33 6.48
CA GLN A 40 -1.53 5.73 7.54
C GLN A 40 -0.09 5.80 7.02
N TYR A 41 0.31 4.85 6.19
CA TYR A 41 1.62 4.85 5.52
C TYR A 41 1.80 6.08 4.62
N LEU A 42 0.79 6.43 3.81
CA LEU A 42 0.83 7.63 2.97
C LEU A 42 0.86 8.91 3.81
N ILE A 43 0.11 9.01 4.90
CA ILE A 43 0.18 10.16 5.81
C ILE A 43 1.60 10.31 6.35
N HIS A 44 2.25 9.22 6.76
CA HIS A 44 3.64 9.22 7.18
C HIS A 44 4.60 9.62 6.03
N CYS A 45 4.37 9.11 4.82
CA CYS A 45 5.17 9.45 3.63
C CYS A 45 4.92 10.86 3.09
N TYR A 46 3.75 11.48 3.30
CA TYR A 46 3.44 12.85 2.88
C TYR A 46 3.68 13.88 3.97
N ALA A 47 3.80 13.46 5.24
CA ALA A 47 4.46 14.25 6.29
C ALA A 47 5.94 14.58 5.96
N VAL A 48 6.43 14.08 4.82
CA VAL A 48 7.74 14.35 4.20
C VAL A 48 7.71 15.59 3.28
N GLN A 49 6.57 16.26 3.06
CA GLN A 49 6.54 17.56 2.35
C GLN A 49 7.49 18.63 2.95
N PRO A 50 7.65 18.78 4.29
CA PRO A 50 8.70 19.64 4.84
C PRO A 50 10.09 18.99 4.75
N LEU A 51 10.20 17.69 4.46
CA LEU A 51 11.48 17.00 4.30
C LEU A 51 12.16 17.41 2.99
N SER A 52 11.43 17.70 1.91
CA SER A 52 12.01 18.16 0.64
C SER A 52 12.61 19.57 0.78
N GLU A 53 11.90 20.48 1.45
CA GLU A 53 12.37 21.84 1.73
C GLU A 53 13.47 21.86 2.80
N LYS A 54 13.33 21.08 3.89
CA LYS A 54 14.42 20.86 4.84
C LYS A 54 15.61 20.17 4.18
N HIS A 55 15.41 19.24 3.25
CA HIS A 55 16.49 18.60 2.49
C HIS A 55 17.22 19.64 1.66
N ARG A 56 16.51 20.48 0.90
CA ARG A 56 17.13 21.57 0.15
C ARG A 56 17.90 22.52 1.07
N GLY A 57 17.32 22.87 2.22
CA GLY A 57 17.99 23.69 3.23
C GLY A 57 19.25 23.04 3.80
N LEU A 58 19.24 21.72 4.04
CA LEU A 58 20.38 20.95 4.52
C LEU A 58 21.44 20.76 3.44
N ILE A 59 21.07 20.49 2.19
CA ILE A 59 21.98 20.38 1.05
C ILE A 59 22.72 21.71 0.86
N ASN A 60 22.01 22.84 0.83
CA ASN A 60 22.63 24.15 0.72
C ASN A 60 23.60 24.44 1.89
N LYS A 61 23.26 24.01 3.12
CA LYS A 61 24.16 24.17 4.27
C LYS A 61 25.35 23.20 4.23
N LEU A 62 25.18 22.00 3.71
CA LEU A 62 26.24 21.00 3.57
C LEU A 62 27.26 21.39 2.49
N GLU A 63 26.81 21.97 1.38
CA GLU A 63 27.67 22.49 0.32
C GLU A 63 28.68 23.53 0.79
N HIS A 64 28.36 24.26 1.86
CA HIS A 64 29.19 25.34 2.38
C HIS A 64 30.01 24.96 3.63
N ASN A 65 29.82 23.76 4.22
CA ASN A 65 30.41 23.41 5.53
C ASN A 65 31.26 22.13 5.56
N PHE A 66 31.29 21.33 4.49
CA PHE A 66 32.02 20.05 4.49
C PHE A 66 32.97 19.93 3.30
N ASP A 67 34.20 19.46 3.57
CA ASP A 67 35.20 19.16 2.53
C ASP A 67 34.68 18.11 1.52
N GLY A 68 35.08 18.29 0.26
CA GLY A 68 34.41 17.75 -0.93
C GLY A 68 34.13 16.23 -0.97
N LYS A 69 34.82 15.41 -0.18
CA LYS A 69 34.51 13.95 -0.07
C LYS A 69 33.26 13.67 0.77
N ALA A 70 33.07 14.35 1.90
CA ALA A 70 31.91 14.15 2.77
C ALA A 70 30.64 14.70 2.12
N ASN A 71 30.75 15.86 1.47
CA ASN A 71 29.64 16.46 0.74
C ASN A 71 29.22 15.58 -0.46
N LYS A 72 30.18 15.01 -1.20
CA LYS A 72 29.89 14.08 -2.31
C LYS A 72 29.18 12.80 -1.84
N ALA A 73 29.59 12.23 -0.71
CA ALA A 73 28.93 11.05 -0.15
C ALA A 73 27.49 11.34 0.30
N LEU A 74 27.24 12.52 0.87
CA LEU A 74 25.91 12.97 1.25
C LEU A 74 25.02 13.21 0.04
N LEU A 75 25.51 13.92 -0.99
CA LEU A 75 24.79 14.14 -2.25
C LEU A 75 24.39 12.82 -2.92
N GLN A 76 25.31 11.87 -3.04
CA GLN A 76 25.02 10.54 -3.62
C GLN A 76 23.95 9.79 -2.84
N ARG A 77 23.94 9.90 -1.51
CA ARG A 77 22.95 9.25 -0.67
C ARG A 77 21.58 9.92 -0.78
N PHE A 78 21.55 11.23 -0.97
CA PHE A 78 20.33 11.98 -1.24
C PHE A 78 19.73 11.65 -2.60
N GLU A 79 20.55 11.59 -3.65
CA GLU A 79 20.09 11.18 -4.99
C GLU A 79 19.48 9.77 -4.96
N LYS A 80 20.14 8.83 -4.27
CA LYS A 80 19.61 7.48 -4.09
C LYS A 80 18.25 7.47 -3.36
N ASN A 81 18.11 8.27 -2.31
CA ASN A 81 16.86 8.37 -1.57
C ASN A 81 15.73 8.97 -2.43
N GLN A 82 16.03 9.97 -3.27
CA GLN A 82 15.06 10.50 -4.23
C GLN A 82 14.61 9.44 -5.23
N HIS A 83 15.54 8.65 -5.77
CA HIS A 83 15.20 7.60 -6.71
C HIS A 83 14.26 6.55 -6.09
N ASN A 84 14.57 6.09 -4.87
CA ASN A 84 13.74 5.15 -4.15
C ASN A 84 12.32 5.70 -3.88
N LEU A 85 12.20 6.99 -3.56
CA LEU A 85 10.88 7.61 -3.35
C LEU A 85 10.05 7.65 -4.63
N ILE A 86 10.68 7.90 -5.78
CA ILE A 86 10.01 7.87 -7.09
C ILE A 86 9.52 6.44 -7.39
N GLU A 87 10.35 5.44 -7.15
CA GLU A 87 10.01 4.04 -7.38
C GLU A 87 8.83 3.58 -6.52
N ILE A 88 8.84 3.93 -5.22
CA ILE A 88 7.72 3.67 -4.31
C ILE A 88 6.43 4.35 -4.80
N ASN A 89 6.52 5.58 -5.30
CA ASN A 89 5.37 6.31 -5.81
C ASN A 89 4.79 5.67 -7.09
N LEU A 90 5.65 5.15 -7.97
CA LEU A 90 5.22 4.39 -9.15
C LEU A 90 4.52 3.09 -8.75
N MET A 91 5.11 2.31 -7.83
CA MET A 91 4.49 1.10 -7.30
C MET A 91 3.13 1.38 -6.65
N TYR A 92 3.04 2.46 -5.87
CA TYR A 92 1.78 2.89 -5.26
C TYR A 92 0.72 3.19 -6.32
N ARG A 93 1.08 3.92 -7.39
CA ARG A 93 0.17 4.23 -8.50
C ARG A 93 -0.32 2.95 -9.19
N ASP A 94 0.58 2.01 -9.46
CA ASP A 94 0.22 0.73 -10.10
C ASP A 94 -0.73 -0.11 -9.23
N ILE A 95 -0.49 -0.14 -7.91
CA ILE A 95 -1.38 -0.81 -6.95
C ILE A 95 -2.74 -0.12 -6.93
N TYR A 96 -2.77 1.21 -6.85
CA TYR A 96 -4.00 2.00 -6.85
C TYR A 96 -4.82 1.78 -8.13
N GLU A 97 -4.18 1.80 -9.30
CA GLU A 97 -4.83 1.54 -10.58
C GLU A 97 -5.39 0.11 -10.65
N ASN A 98 -4.64 -0.89 -10.19
CA ASN A 98 -5.12 -2.28 -10.14
C ASN A 98 -6.33 -2.46 -9.22
N ILE A 99 -6.33 -1.84 -8.04
CA ILE A 99 -7.46 -1.90 -7.10
C ILE A 99 -8.67 -1.17 -7.70
N LYS A 100 -8.46 0.02 -8.27
CA LYS A 100 -9.53 0.81 -8.91
C LYS A 100 -10.16 0.08 -10.10
N LEU A 101 -9.36 -0.54 -10.97
CA LEU A 101 -9.83 -1.33 -12.10
C LEU A 101 -10.59 -2.57 -11.65
N ARG A 102 -10.14 -3.27 -10.60
CA ARG A 102 -10.89 -4.39 -10.01
C ARG A 102 -12.21 -3.97 -9.37
N SER A 103 -12.28 -2.77 -8.79
CA SER A 103 -13.51 -2.21 -8.22
C SER A 103 -14.55 -1.81 -9.28
N TRP A 104 -14.17 -1.66 -10.55
CA TRP A 104 -15.10 -1.36 -11.65
C TRP A 104 -15.66 -2.63 -12.32
N ILE A 105 -15.05 -3.78 -12.05
CA ILE A 105 -15.42 -5.09 -12.63
C ILE A 105 -16.39 -5.86 -11.69
N TRP A 106 -16.68 -5.32 -10.51
CA TRP A 106 -17.77 -5.73 -9.62
C TRP A 106 -18.88 -4.67 -9.63
#